data_AF-A0A7C3CNG3-F1
#
_entry.id   AF-A0A7C3CNG3-F1
#
_cell.length_a   1.000
_cell.length_b   1.000
_cell.length_c   1.000
_cell.angle_alpha   90.00
_cell.angle_beta   90.00
_cell.angle_gamma   90.00
#
_symmetry.space_group_name_H-M   'P 1'
#
loop_
_entity.id
_entity.type
_entity.pdbx_description
1 polymer ?
#
loop_
_entity_poly.entity_id
_entity_poly.type
_entity_poly.pdbx_seq_one_letter_code
_entity_poly.pdbx_strand_id
1 'polypeptide(L)'
;MIPNRSEVRSRRAALALQRLSFGLLALALMGLLLLPGRAFAGEAVPRFEPAPCPVPAPEDVECGYLVVPEDRADPDGRTIRLAIAILPAHSDAPASDPVVYLEGGPGGSALEGLDHWLDSPIRDRRDLILFEQRGTRYAQPNLDCPELKDAY
;
A
#
# COMPACT_ATOMS: atom_id res chain seq x y z
N MET A 1 56.24 -51.98 -1.84
CA MET A 1 56.80 -50.62 -1.86
C MET A 1 56.19 -49.87 -0.68
N ILE A 2 56.98 -49.60 0.39
CA ILE A 2 56.48 -49.00 1.64
C ILE A 2 56.53 -47.47 1.48
N PRO A 3 55.42 -46.73 1.65
CA PRO A 3 55.42 -45.28 1.48
C PRO A 3 56.31 -44.59 2.53
N ASN A 4 57.10 -43.60 2.09
CA ASN A 4 58.03 -42.86 2.96
C ASN A 4 57.24 -41.97 3.95
N ARG A 5 57.81 -41.73 5.14
CA ARG A 5 57.24 -40.88 6.21
C ARG A 5 56.79 -39.49 5.71
N SER A 6 57.45 -38.92 4.70
CA SER A 6 57.07 -37.64 4.09
C SER A 6 55.73 -37.72 3.34
N GLU A 7 55.47 -38.80 2.61
CA GLU A 7 54.23 -39.02 1.85
C GLU A 7 53.03 -39.32 2.75
N VAL A 8 53.26 -40.00 3.89
CA VAL A 8 52.21 -40.24 4.89
C VAL A 8 51.79 -38.93 5.56
N ARG A 9 52.74 -38.02 5.81
CA ARG A 9 52.49 -36.72 6.44
C ARG A 9 51.75 -35.75 5.50
N SER A 10 52.07 -35.74 4.21
CA SER A 10 51.37 -34.93 3.20
C SER A 10 49.94 -35.41 2.95
N ARG A 11 49.70 -36.73 2.89
CA ARG A 11 48.34 -37.30 2.77
C ARG A 11 47.47 -36.98 3.98
N ARG A 12 48.01 -37.05 5.20
CA ARG A 12 47.27 -36.68 6.43
C ARG A 12 46.94 -35.18 6.47
N ALA A 13 47.84 -34.32 6.02
CA ALA A 13 47.58 -32.88 5.92
C ALA A 13 46.50 -32.57 4.87
N ALA A 14 46.57 -33.20 3.68
CA ALA A 14 45.58 -33.04 2.62
C ALA A 14 44.17 -33.47 3.06
N LEU A 15 44.04 -34.63 3.73
CA LEU A 15 42.76 -35.07 4.29
C LEU A 15 42.22 -34.16 5.40
N ALA A 16 43.10 -33.55 6.21
CA ALA A 16 42.69 -32.59 7.24
C ALA A 16 42.18 -31.28 6.63
N LEU A 17 42.89 -30.71 5.66
CA LEU A 17 42.48 -29.51 4.91
C LEU A 17 41.16 -29.71 4.16
N GLN A 18 40.94 -30.90 3.59
CA GLN A 18 39.71 -31.25 2.87
C GLN A 18 38.51 -31.38 3.83
N ARG A 19 38.71 -31.94 5.04
CA ARG A 19 37.65 -32.01 6.07
C ARG A 19 37.29 -30.63 6.64
N LEU A 20 38.27 -29.75 6.82
CA LEU A 20 38.05 -28.37 7.25
C LEU A 20 37.28 -27.54 6.21
N SER A 21 37.57 -27.72 4.93
CA SER A 21 36.86 -27.01 3.84
C SER A 21 35.43 -27.52 3.64
N PHE A 22 35.17 -28.83 3.75
CA PHE A 22 33.79 -29.36 3.76
C PHE A 22 32.98 -28.90 4.99
N GLY A 23 33.60 -28.79 6.16
CA GLY A 23 32.96 -28.29 7.37
C GLY A 23 32.55 -26.82 7.28
N LEU A 24 33.45 -25.97 6.77
CA LEU A 24 33.17 -24.54 6.55
C LEU A 24 32.08 -24.32 5.49
N LEU A 25 32.07 -25.11 4.42
CA LEU A 25 31.06 -25.03 3.37
C LEU A 25 29.67 -25.47 3.86
N ALA A 26 29.60 -26.53 4.68
CA ALA A 26 28.36 -27.02 5.26
C ALA A 26 27.76 -26.04 6.30
N LEU A 27 28.60 -25.41 7.13
CA LEU A 27 28.17 -24.35 8.05
C LEU A 27 27.67 -23.10 7.32
N ALA A 28 28.32 -22.70 6.22
CA ALA A 28 27.87 -21.58 5.39
C ALA A 28 26.53 -21.87 4.70
N LEU A 29 26.31 -23.09 4.17
CA LEU A 29 25.02 -23.48 3.59
C LEU A 29 23.90 -23.52 4.63
N MET A 30 24.17 -24.05 5.83
CA MET A 30 23.16 -24.14 6.90
C MET A 30 22.77 -22.77 7.47
N GLY A 31 23.72 -21.83 7.53
CA GLY A 31 23.44 -20.43 7.88
C GLY A 31 22.56 -19.70 6.85
N LEU A 32 22.66 -20.08 5.57
CA LEU A 32 21.85 -19.49 4.49
C LEU A 32 20.38 -19.98 4.52
N LEU A 33 20.13 -21.19 5.06
CA LEU A 33 18.78 -21.78 5.23
C LEU A 33 18.02 -21.26 6.46
N LEU A 34 18.69 -20.55 7.37
CA LEU A 34 18.10 -20.00 8.61
C LEU A 34 17.78 -18.51 8.53
N LEU A 35 17.93 -17.89 7.35
CA LEU A 35 17.45 -16.53 7.14
C LEU A 35 15.92 -16.55 7.21
N PRO A 36 15.28 -15.83 8.15
CA PRO A 36 13.83 -15.72 8.17
C PRO A 36 13.43 -15.09 6.83
N GLY A 37 12.68 -15.84 6.03
CA GLY A 37 12.05 -15.29 4.83
C GLY A 37 11.23 -14.09 5.28
N ARG A 38 11.62 -12.90 4.85
CA ARG A 38 10.76 -11.73 4.97
C ARG A 38 9.57 -11.99 4.06
N ALA A 39 8.50 -12.54 4.63
CA ALA A 39 7.21 -12.52 3.97
C ALA A 39 6.89 -11.05 3.72
N PHE A 40 6.77 -10.66 2.46
CA PHE A 40 6.10 -9.41 2.12
C PHE A 40 4.63 -9.62 2.47
N ALA A 41 4.25 -9.27 3.70
CA ALA A 41 2.86 -9.03 3.99
C ALA A 41 2.46 -7.83 3.13
N GLY A 42 1.69 -8.07 2.06
CA GLY A 42 0.96 -7.01 1.40
C GLY A 42 0.14 -6.30 2.47
N GLU A 43 0.23 -4.97 2.52
CA GLU A 43 -0.42 -4.18 3.56
C GLU A 43 -1.93 -4.46 3.54
N ALA A 44 -2.47 -4.86 4.70
CA ALA A 44 -3.85 -5.33 4.81
C ALA A 44 -4.82 -4.27 4.26
N VAL A 45 -5.80 -4.72 3.47
CA VAL A 45 -6.91 -3.90 2.97
C VAL A 45 -8.17 -4.20 3.79
N PRO A 46 -9.05 -3.21 4.06
CA PRO A 46 -8.96 -1.81 3.63
C PRO A 46 -7.93 -1.00 4.43
N ARG A 47 -7.32 0.01 3.78
CA ARG A 47 -6.44 0.97 4.45
C ARG A 47 -6.60 2.38 3.88
N PHE A 48 -6.28 3.38 4.69
CA PHE A 48 -6.17 4.76 4.26
C PHE A 48 -4.70 5.10 3.99
N GLU A 49 -4.43 5.66 2.82
CA GLU A 49 -3.10 6.16 2.44
C GLU A 49 -3.16 7.68 2.28
N PRO A 50 -2.55 8.46 3.19
CA PRO A 50 -2.48 9.91 3.07
C PRO A 50 -1.83 10.35 1.77
N ALA A 51 -2.38 11.40 1.14
CA ALA A 51 -1.84 11.98 -0.08
C ALA A 51 -2.23 13.47 -0.18
N PRO A 52 -1.51 14.27 -0.97
CA PRO A 52 -1.94 15.63 -1.28
C PRO A 52 -3.34 15.66 -1.89
N CYS A 53 -4.12 16.70 -1.58
CA CYS A 53 -5.42 16.90 -2.21
C CYS A 53 -5.23 17.09 -3.73
N PRO A 54 -6.02 16.39 -4.58
CA PRO A 54 -5.94 16.52 -6.03
C PRO A 54 -6.64 17.78 -6.55
N VAL A 55 -7.29 18.53 -5.65
CA VAL A 55 -7.98 19.80 -5.88
C VAL A 55 -7.47 20.83 -4.85
N PRO A 56 -7.62 22.14 -5.11
CA PRO A 56 -7.36 23.16 -4.09
C PRO A 56 -8.19 22.90 -2.83
N ALA A 57 -7.53 22.90 -1.67
CA ALA A 57 -8.17 22.69 -0.38
C ALA A 57 -7.48 23.52 0.71
N PRO A 58 -8.21 23.95 1.75
CA PRO A 58 -7.63 24.52 2.96
C PRO A 58 -6.63 23.58 3.66
N GLU A 59 -5.77 24.13 4.52
CA GLU A 59 -4.73 23.36 5.23
C GLU A 59 -5.30 22.34 6.24
N ASP A 60 -6.50 22.57 6.77
CA ASP A 60 -7.17 21.66 7.70
C ASP A 60 -7.82 20.46 7.00
N VAL A 61 -7.92 20.46 5.67
CA VAL A 61 -8.50 19.34 4.93
C VAL A 61 -7.46 18.23 4.77
N GLU A 62 -7.82 17.03 5.20
CA GLU A 62 -7.00 15.84 5.04
C GLU A 62 -7.42 15.07 3.79
N CYS A 63 -6.49 14.81 2.88
CA CYS A 63 -6.74 14.03 1.69
C CYS A 63 -5.95 12.72 1.68
N GLY A 64 -6.44 11.78 0.89
CA GLY A 64 -5.74 10.51 0.68
C GLY A 64 -6.56 9.54 -0.15
N TYR A 65 -6.17 8.28 -0.08
CA TYR A 65 -6.82 7.19 -0.79
C TYR A 65 -7.31 6.13 0.17
N LEU A 66 -8.58 5.76 0.04
CA LEU A 66 -9.08 4.49 0.55
C LEU A 66 -8.67 3.38 -0.43
N VAL A 67 -7.79 2.49 0.01
CA VAL A 67 -7.35 1.32 -0.76
C VAL A 67 -8.19 0.11 -0.38
N VAL A 68 -8.86 -0.48 -1.36
CA VAL A 68 -9.82 -1.59 -1.19
C VAL A 68 -9.65 -2.63 -2.29
N PRO A 69 -10.12 -3.89 -2.07
CA PRO A 69 -10.22 -4.86 -3.14
C PRO A 69 -11.09 -4.34 -4.30
N GLU A 70 -10.64 -4.58 -5.52
CA GLU A 70 -11.43 -4.29 -6.72
C GLU A 70 -12.68 -5.17 -6.77
N ASP A 71 -12.49 -6.46 -6.47
CA ASP A 71 -13.53 -7.46 -6.29
C ASP A 71 -13.62 -7.82 -4.80
N ARG A 72 -14.81 -7.68 -4.21
CA ARG A 72 -15.03 -8.00 -2.80
C ARG A 72 -15.11 -9.51 -2.53
N ALA A 73 -15.35 -10.31 -3.58
CA ALA A 73 -15.33 -11.77 -3.48
C ALA A 73 -13.90 -12.35 -3.53
N ASP A 74 -12.92 -11.57 -3.99
CA ASP A 74 -11.50 -11.92 -4.05
C ASP A 74 -10.65 -10.87 -3.31
N PRO A 75 -10.60 -10.92 -1.96
CA PRO A 75 -9.92 -9.91 -1.15
C PRO A 75 -8.39 -9.89 -1.33
N ASP A 76 -7.82 -10.99 -1.83
CA ASP A 76 -6.39 -11.13 -2.13
C ASP A 76 -6.06 -10.72 -3.59
N GLY A 77 -7.09 -10.32 -4.36
CA GLY A 77 -6.99 -9.90 -5.75
C GLY A 77 -6.44 -8.48 -5.93
N ARG A 78 -6.73 -7.88 -7.09
CA ARG A 78 -6.32 -6.49 -7.39
C ARG A 78 -6.97 -5.51 -6.42
N THR A 79 -6.23 -4.46 -6.08
CA THR A 79 -6.76 -3.34 -5.28
C THR A 79 -7.00 -2.10 -6.14
N ILE A 80 -8.00 -1.30 -5.78
CA ILE A 80 -8.25 0.04 -6.33
C ILE A 80 -8.05 1.10 -5.24
N ARG A 81 -7.79 2.33 -5.67
CA ARG A 81 -7.58 3.48 -4.78
C ARG A 81 -8.68 4.49 -5.04
N LEU A 82 -9.44 4.84 -4.00
CA LEU A 82 -10.56 5.78 -4.08
C LEU A 82 -10.15 7.05 -3.35
N ALA A 83 -10.03 8.17 -4.06
CA ALA A 83 -9.63 9.42 -3.42
C ALA A 83 -10.71 9.89 -2.45
N ILE A 84 -10.29 10.40 -1.31
CA ILE A 84 -11.18 11.00 -0.32
C ILE A 84 -10.61 12.34 0.17
N ALA A 85 -11.50 13.24 0.56
CA ALA A 85 -11.17 14.42 1.33
C ALA A 85 -11.99 14.41 2.63
N ILE A 86 -11.32 14.54 3.77
CA ILE A 86 -11.90 14.64 5.10
C ILE A 86 -11.86 16.12 5.47
N LEU A 87 -13.04 16.71 5.60
CA LEU A 87 -13.23 18.07 6.08
C LEU A 87 -13.58 17.97 7.56
N PRO A 88 -12.68 18.35 8.48
CA PRO A 88 -12.95 18.24 9.91
C PRO A 88 -14.15 19.08 10.33
N ALA A 89 -14.83 18.64 11.40
CA ALA A 89 -15.84 19.44 12.07
C ALA A 89 -15.24 20.76 12.59
N HIS A 90 -16.06 21.80 12.69
CA HIS A 90 -15.68 23.09 13.28
C HIS A 90 -15.71 23.06 14.82
N SER A 91 -16.36 22.08 15.42
CA SER A 91 -16.48 21.95 16.88
C SER A 91 -15.23 21.33 17.51
N ASP A 92 -14.79 21.86 18.66
CA ASP A 92 -13.77 21.25 19.52
C ASP A 92 -14.22 19.90 20.14
N ALA A 93 -15.51 19.58 20.06
CA ALA A 93 -16.10 18.33 20.54
C ALA A 93 -17.00 17.71 19.45
N PRO A 94 -16.41 17.19 18.37
CA PRO A 94 -17.17 16.62 17.26
C PRO A 94 -17.95 15.38 17.70
N ALA A 95 -19.08 15.14 17.05
CA ALA A 95 -19.77 13.87 17.16
C ALA A 95 -18.88 12.74 16.60
N SER A 96 -18.99 11.54 17.18
CA SER A 96 -18.12 10.42 16.84
C SER A 96 -18.35 9.83 15.44
N ASP A 97 -19.46 10.20 14.78
CA ASP A 97 -19.89 9.63 13.51
C ASP A 97 -19.81 10.66 12.36
N PRO A 98 -18.99 10.41 11.32
CA PRO A 98 -18.86 11.32 10.19
C PRO A 98 -20.07 11.23 9.25
N VAL A 99 -20.18 12.19 8.34
CA VAL A 99 -21.08 12.12 7.18
C VAL A 99 -20.24 11.82 5.94
N VAL A 100 -20.64 10.83 5.15
CA VAL A 100 -20.01 10.53 3.86
C VAL A 100 -20.92 11.04 2.74
N TYR A 101 -20.40 11.96 1.93
CA TYR A 101 -21.08 12.49 0.76
C TYR A 101 -20.68 11.72 -0.49
N LEU A 102 -21.68 11.34 -1.28
CA LEU A 102 -21.52 10.66 -2.56
C LEU A 102 -22.09 11.55 -3.65
N GLU A 103 -21.23 12.03 -4.54
CA GLU A 103 -21.67 12.83 -5.68
C GLU A 103 -22.51 11.99 -6.65
N GLY A 104 -23.52 12.65 -7.23
CA GLY A 104 -24.46 12.04 -8.16
C GLY A 104 -23.91 11.88 -9.58
N GLY A 105 -24.82 11.83 -10.56
CA GLY A 105 -24.50 11.59 -11.97
C GLY A 105 -25.19 10.35 -12.51
N PRO A 106 -24.48 9.22 -12.74
CA PRO A 106 -23.19 8.77 -12.17
C PRO A 106 -21.94 9.40 -12.80
N GLY A 107 -20.79 9.21 -12.15
CA GLY A 107 -19.48 9.62 -12.66
C GLY A 107 -18.98 10.97 -12.14
N GLY A 108 -19.79 11.70 -11.39
CA GLY A 108 -19.40 12.97 -10.78
C GLY A 108 -18.30 12.80 -9.73
N SER A 109 -17.46 13.83 -9.60
CA SER A 109 -16.42 13.90 -8.57
C SER A 109 -16.93 14.68 -7.37
N ALA A 110 -16.94 14.06 -6.19
CA ALA A 110 -17.27 14.76 -4.95
C ALA A 110 -16.21 15.79 -4.57
N LEU A 111 -14.96 15.55 -4.98
CA LEU A 111 -13.82 16.41 -4.67
C LEU A 111 -13.82 17.69 -5.53
N GLU A 112 -14.33 17.66 -6.77
CA GLU A 112 -14.44 18.87 -7.61
C GLU A 112 -15.37 19.95 -7.02
N GLY A 113 -16.32 19.57 -6.16
CA GLY A 113 -17.22 20.48 -5.44
C GLY A 113 -16.81 20.80 -4.00
N LEU A 114 -15.55 20.54 -3.60
CA LEU A 114 -15.10 20.63 -2.21
C LEU A 114 -15.38 21.99 -1.55
N ASP A 115 -15.19 23.08 -2.29
CA ASP A 115 -15.40 24.45 -1.86
C ASP A 115 -16.83 24.72 -1.38
N HIS A 116 -17.83 24.07 -2.00
CA HIS A 116 -19.25 24.17 -1.61
C HIS A 116 -19.53 23.60 -0.21
N TRP A 117 -18.64 22.74 0.29
CA TRP A 117 -18.78 22.05 1.56
C TRP A 117 -18.06 22.72 2.72
N LEU A 118 -17.22 23.72 2.46
CA LEU A 118 -16.39 24.33 3.49
C LEU A 118 -17.22 24.95 4.63
N ASP A 119 -18.33 25.61 4.30
CA ASP A 119 -19.23 26.24 5.26
C ASP A 119 -20.52 25.43 5.49
N SER A 120 -20.51 24.12 5.18
CA SER A 120 -21.69 23.28 5.33
C SER A 120 -22.11 23.15 6.81
N PRO A 121 -23.40 23.34 7.17
CA PRO A 121 -23.89 23.11 8.53
C PRO A 121 -23.68 21.68 9.06
N ILE A 122 -23.38 20.73 8.18
CA ILE A 122 -22.97 19.37 8.57
C ILE A 122 -21.67 19.43 9.39
N ARG A 123 -20.74 20.30 8.99
CA ARG A 123 -19.44 20.50 9.63
C ARG A 123 -19.54 21.15 11.00
N ASP A 124 -20.69 21.71 11.39
CA ASP A 124 -20.88 22.28 12.74
C ASP A 124 -20.49 21.29 13.83
N ARG A 125 -20.80 20.00 13.63
CA ARG A 125 -20.53 18.95 14.63
C ARG A 125 -19.93 17.67 14.08
N ARG A 126 -19.72 17.52 12.77
CA ARG A 126 -19.33 16.24 12.16
C ARG A 126 -18.27 16.44 11.10
N ASP A 127 -17.33 15.51 11.05
CA ASP A 127 -16.44 15.43 9.89
C ASP A 127 -17.27 15.08 8.66
N LEU A 128 -16.96 15.75 7.55
CA LEU A 128 -17.58 15.51 6.27
C LEU A 128 -16.55 14.87 5.33
N ILE A 129 -16.86 13.68 4.86
CA ILE A 129 -15.99 12.90 3.97
C ILE A 129 -16.56 13.01 2.56
N LEU A 130 -15.82 13.67 1.68
CA LEU A 130 -16.08 13.66 0.24
C LEU A 130 -15.41 12.44 -0.36
N PHE A 131 -16.17 11.62 -1.09
CA PHE A 131 -15.72 10.30 -1.51
C PHE A 131 -15.81 10.12 -3.02
N GLU A 132 -14.68 9.80 -3.67
CA GLU A 132 -14.67 9.34 -5.05
C GLU A 132 -15.16 7.90 -5.15
N GLN A 133 -16.17 7.68 -5.98
CA GLN A 133 -16.63 6.33 -6.29
C GLN A 133 -15.63 5.62 -7.22
N ARG A 134 -15.76 4.30 -7.39
CA ARG A 134 -14.86 3.57 -8.30
C ARG A 134 -14.97 4.12 -9.72
N GLY A 135 -13.83 4.33 -10.37
CA GLY A 135 -13.77 4.78 -11.76
C GLY A 135 -14.08 6.25 -11.99
N THR A 136 -14.35 7.06 -10.97
CA THR A 136 -14.55 8.51 -11.12
C THR A 136 -13.21 9.25 -11.23
N ARG A 137 -13.27 10.59 -11.35
CA ARG A 137 -12.18 11.46 -11.81
C ARG A 137 -10.83 11.21 -11.13
N TYR A 138 -10.81 11.03 -9.81
CA TYR A 138 -9.57 10.83 -9.04
C TYR A 138 -9.41 9.41 -8.47
N ALA A 139 -10.31 8.49 -8.82
CA ALA A 139 -10.14 7.09 -8.52
C ALA A 139 -9.03 6.47 -9.40
N GLN A 140 -8.41 5.40 -8.90
CA GLN A 140 -7.39 4.65 -9.64
C GLN A 140 -7.79 3.16 -9.66
N PRO A 141 -8.11 2.60 -10.84
CA PRO A 141 -8.17 3.27 -12.14
C PRO A 141 -9.34 4.25 -12.28
N ASN A 142 -9.16 5.29 -13.11
CA ASN A 142 -10.21 6.17 -13.61
C ASN A 142 -10.77 5.56 -14.91
N LEU A 143 -12.09 5.62 -15.10
CA LEU A 143 -12.82 5.09 -16.27
C LEU A 143 -13.26 6.17 -17.27
N ASP A 144 -12.67 7.37 -17.21
CA ASP A 144 -12.84 8.41 -18.22
C ASP A 144 -12.43 7.87 -19.61
N CYS A 145 -13.15 8.29 -20.65
CA CYS A 145 -12.96 7.85 -22.03
C CYS A 145 -12.54 9.05 -22.90
N PRO A 146 -11.25 9.43 -22.93
CA PRO A 146 -10.78 10.57 -23.73
C PRO A 146 -11.17 10.47 -25.20
N GLU A 147 -11.21 9.25 -25.74
CA GLU A 147 -11.55 9.00 -27.15
C GLU A 147 -12.99 9.42 -27.49
N LEU A 148 -13.90 9.40 -26.51
CA LEU A 148 -15.26 9.92 -26.69
C LEU A 148 -15.30 11.45 -26.67
N LYS A 149 -14.40 12.10 -25.91
CA LYS A 149 -14.33 13.57 -25.84
C LYS A 149 -13.81 14.18 -27.13
N ASP A 150 -12.86 13.51 -27.79
CA ASP A 150 -12.28 13.97 -29.05
C ASP A 150 -13.22 13.75 -30.26
N ALA A 151 -14.26 12.92 -30.10
CA ALA A 151 -15.21 12.58 -31.16
C ALA A 151 -16.42 13.54 -31.28
N TYR A 152 -16.63 14.41 -30.29
CA TYR A 152 -17.74 15.37 -30.21
C TYR A 152 -17.25 16.81 -30.10
#